data_AF-A0A7X3HHR8-F1
#
_entry.id   AF-A0A7X3HHR8-F1
#
_cell.length_a   1.000
_cell.length_b   1.000
_cell.length_c   1.000
_cell.angle_alpha   90.00
_cell.angle_beta   90.00
_cell.angle_gamma   90.00
#
_symmetry.space_group_name_H-M   'P 1'
#
loop_
_entity.id
_entity.type
_entity.pdbx_description
1 polymer ?
#
loop_
_entity_poly.entity_id
_entity_poly.type
_entity_poly.pdbx_seq_one_letter_code
_entity_poly.pdbx_strand_id
1 'polypeptide(L)' 'MQDIRCGSCNRKLGAGEYLRLAIKCPRCGTMNQLRAERPASEGPRASCIGDTVHEARHSRQAVEPPSS' A
#
# COMPACT_ATOMS: atom_id res chain seq x y z
N MET A 1 -21.16 -11.78 1.25
CA MET A 1 -20.32 -12.74 0.49
C MET A 1 -19.52 -11.99 -0.57
N GLN A 2 -18.20 -12.20 -0.63
CA GLN A 2 -17.29 -11.55 -1.59
C GLN A 2 -17.20 -12.36 -2.89
N ASP A 3 -17.02 -11.67 -4.02
CA ASP A 3 -16.89 -12.29 -5.34
C ASP A 3 -15.42 -12.66 -5.58
N ILE A 4 -15.14 -13.96 -5.75
CA ILE A 4 -13.77 -14.47 -5.88
C ILE A 4 -13.46 -14.63 -7.35
N ARG A 5 -12.43 -13.93 -7.85
CA ARG A 5 -12.06 -13.93 -9.26
C ARG A 5 -10.65 -14.48 -9.46
N CYS A 6 -10.42 -15.12 -10.60
CA CYS A 6 -9.08 -15.57 -10.97
C CYS A 6 -8.20 -14.38 -11.32
N GLY A 7 -6.99 -14.31 -10.75
CA GLY A 7 -6.03 -13.22 -11.02
C GLY A 7 -5.40 -13.27 -12.42
N SER A 8 -5.58 -14.37 -13.16
CA SER A 8 -5.08 -14.52 -14.52
C SER A 8 -6.14 -14.24 -15.58
N CYS A 9 -7.31 -14.89 -15.51
CA CYS A 9 -8.36 -14.75 -16.53
C CYS A 9 -9.57 -13.89 -16.11
N ASN A 10 -9.54 -13.26 -14.92
CA ASN A 10 -10.60 -12.40 -14.34
C ASN A 10 -12.00 -13.03 -14.24
N ARG A 11 -12.05 -14.34 -14.44
CA ARG A 11 -13.25 -15.15 -14.50
C ARG A 11 -13.63 -15.57 -13.07
N LYS A 12 -14.91 -15.44 -12.71
CA LYS A 12 -15.45 -15.81 -11.39
C LYS A 12 -15.11 -17.26 -11.02
N LEU A 13 -14.53 -17.46 -9.85
CA LEU A 13 -14.22 -18.77 -9.27
C LEU A 13 -15.32 -19.22 -8.29
N GLY A 14 -15.93 -18.27 -7.59
CA GLY A 14 -16.99 -18.53 -6.62
C GLY A 14 -17.37 -17.25 -5.89
N ALA A 15 -18.22 -17.38 -4.88
CA ALA A 15 -18.51 -16.29 -3.94
C ALA A 15 -18.55 -16.88 -2.52
N GLY A 16 -18.01 -16.15 -1.55
CA GLY A 16 -17.95 -16.63 -0.17
C GLY A 16 -17.18 -15.69 0.75
N GLU A 17 -16.97 -16.16 1.98
CA GLU A 17 -16.11 -15.53 2.97
C GLU A 17 -14.90 -16.44 3.21
N TYR A 18 -13.70 -15.85 3.26
CA TYR A 18 -12.46 -16.61 3.36
C TYR A 18 -11.42 -15.80 4.11
N LEU A 19 -10.64 -16.42 4.99
CA LEU A 19 -9.45 -15.78 5.58
C LEU A 19 -8.22 -15.99 4.69
N ARG A 20 -8.06 -17.23 4.20
CA ARG A 20 -7.11 -17.63 3.17
C ARG A 20 -7.76 -18.64 2.26
N LEU A 21 -7.49 -18.56 0.96
CA LEU A 21 -7.99 -19.49 -0.02
C LEU A 21 -6.89 -19.84 -1.02
N ALA A 22 -6.66 -21.13 -1.24
CA ALA A 22 -5.78 -21.65 -2.26
C ALA A 22 -6.61 -22.52 -3.20
N ILE A 23 -6.81 -22.07 -4.44
CA ILE A 23 -7.72 -22.74 -5.40
C ILE A 23 -7.16 -22.69 -6.81
N LYS A 24 -7.23 -23.82 -7.52
CA LYS A 24 -6.90 -23.87 -8.95
C LYS A 24 -8.08 -23.34 -9.76
N CYS A 25 -7.81 -22.44 -10.70
CA CYS A 25 -8.82 -22.03 -11.67
C CYS A 25 -9.11 -23.20 -12.62
N PRO A 26 -10.35 -23.72 -12.70
CA PRO A 26 -10.68 -24.80 -13.62
C PRO A 26 -10.67 -24.38 -15.09
N ARG A 27 -10.57 -23.07 -15.37
CA ARG A 27 -10.63 -22.51 -16.72
C ARG A 27 -9.27 -22.27 -17.36
N CYS A 28 -8.32 -21.67 -16.62
CA CYS A 28 -6.97 -21.40 -17.12
C CYS A 28 -5.86 -22.21 -16.42
N GLY A 29 -6.19 -22.96 -15.37
CA GLY A 29 -5.23 -23.78 -14.63
C GLY A 29 -4.37 -23.03 -13.61
N THR A 30 -4.42 -21.70 -13.55
CA THR A 30 -3.65 -20.88 -12.59
C THR A 30 -4.00 -21.24 -11.14
N MET A 31 -2.98 -21.38 -10.30
CA MET A 31 -3.15 -21.53 -8.85
C MET A 31 -3.33 -20.15 -8.21
N ASN A 32 -4.52 -19.86 -7.69
CA ASN A 32 -4.85 -18.59 -7.05
C ASN A 32 -4.62 -18.72 -5.53
N GLN A 33 -3.78 -17.85 -4.95
CA GLN A 33 -3.59 -17.72 -3.50
C GLN A 33 -4.15 -16.38 -3.05
N LEU A 34 -5.25 -16.42 -2.29
CA LEU A 34 -6.02 -15.24 -1.89
C LEU A 34 -6.04 -15.11 -0.37
N ARG A 35 -6.12 -13.87 0.11
CA ARG A 35 -6.31 -13.51 1.51
C ARG A 35 -7.47 -12.55 1.61
N ALA A 36 -8.31 -12.68 2.63
CA ALA A 36 -9.28 -11.63 2.90
C ALA A 36 -8.54 -10.32 3.16
N GLU A 37 -9.08 -9.25 2.62
CA GLU A 37 -8.82 -7.92 3.17
C GLU A 37 -9.30 -7.96 4.62
N ARG A 38 -8.35 -7.83 5.55
CA ARG A 38 -8.71 -7.53 6.94
C ARG A 38 -9.43 -6.18 6.92
N PRO A 39 -10.49 -5.97 7.72
CA PRO A 39 -10.93 -4.62 8.04
C PRO A 39 -9.69 -3.84 8.46
N ALA A 40 -9.50 -2.64 7.92
CA ALA A 40 -8.43 -1.78 8.38
C ALA A 40 -8.56 -1.72 9.91
N SER A 41 -7.59 -2.31 10.61
CA SER A 41 -7.44 -2.05 12.03
C SER A 41 -7.41 -0.54 12.11
N GLU A 42 -8.27 0.08 12.92
CA GLU A 42 -8.01 1.44 13.38
C GLU A 42 -6.59 1.38 13.97
N GLY A 43 -5.62 1.81 13.17
CA GLY A 43 -4.24 1.85 13.60
C GLY A 43 -4.22 2.78 14.81
N PRO A 44 -3.42 2.47 15.85
CA PRO A 44 -3.16 3.46 16.88
C PRO A 44 -2.70 4.73 16.15
N ARG A 45 -3.48 5.81 16.25
CA ARG A 45 -3.04 7.14 15.82
C ARG A 45 -1.85 7.51 16.72
N ALA A 46 -0.66 7.09 16.33
CA ALA A 46 0.56 7.70 16.79
C ALA A 46 0.66 9.03 16.06
N SER A 47 0.01 10.06 16.59
CA SER A 47 0.34 11.44 16.23
C SER A 47 1.76 11.69 16.72
N CYS A 48 2.75 11.56 15.86
CA CYS A 48 3.99 12.29 16.05
C CYS A 48 3.67 13.76 15.78
N ILE A 49 3.31 14.47 16.84
CA ILE A 49 3.32 15.94 16.86
C ILE A 49 4.74 16.31 16.44
N GLY A 50 4.87 16.87 15.25
CA GLY A 50 6.16 17.27 14.71
C GLY A 50 6.70 18.44 15.52
N ASP A 51 7.68 18.20 16.38
CA ASP A 51 8.59 19.24 16.85
C ASP A 51 9.48 19.67 15.68
N THR A 52 8.92 20.50 14.81
CA THR A 52 9.65 21.17 13.73
C THR A 52 10.06 22.55 14.24
N VAL A 53 11.15 22.61 15.01
CA VAL A 53 11.90 23.85 15.17
C VAL A 53 13.38 23.54 14.94
N HIS A 54 13.75 23.36 13.68
CA HIS A 54 15.10 23.67 13.24
C HIS A 54 15.05 25.07 12.64
N GLU A 55 15.37 26.04 13.49
CA GLU A 55 15.59 27.45 13.16
C GLU A 55 16.50 27.60 11.92
N ALA A 56 15.88 27.77 10.75
CA ALA A 56 16.56 28.22 9.56
C ALA A 56 16.91 29.71 9.76
N ARG A 57 18.12 29.92 10.30
CA ARG A 57 18.77 31.21 10.48
C ARG A 57 18.79 31.94 9.14
N HIS A 58 17.82 32.83 8.98
CA HIS A 58 17.75 33.78 7.88
C HIS A 58 18.99 34.69 7.90
N SER A 59 19.47 34.95 6.67
CA SER A 59 20.13 36.19 6.27
C SER A 59 21.60 36.34 6.61
N ARG A 60 22.47 36.21 5.60
CA ARG A 60 23.12 37.36 4.94
C ARG A 60 24.12 36.95 3.84
N GLN A 61 23.87 37.51 2.66
CA GLN A 61 24.83 38.15 1.75
C GLN A 61 25.54 37.29 0.69
N ALA A 62 25.23 37.65 -0.55
CA ALA A 62 25.96 37.36 -1.77
C ALA A 62 27.38 37.93 -1.74
N VAL A 63 28.34 37.16 -2.24
CA VAL A 63 29.58 37.65 -2.85
C VAL A 63 29.98 36.69 -3.98
N GLU A 64 30.34 37.27 -5.13
CA GLU A 64 30.63 36.64 -6.42
C GLU A 64 31.86 35.70 -6.42
N PRO A 65 31.98 34.76 -7.38
CA PRO A 65 33.16 33.91 -7.54
C PRO A 65 34.31 34.66 -8.26
N PRO A 66 35.58 34.52 -7.84
CA PRO A 66 36.70 35.12 -8.57
C PRO A 66 36.98 34.34 -9.86
N SER A 67 37.14 35.09 -10.95
CA SER A 67 37.69 34.60 -12.22
C SER A 67 39.22 34.59 -12.13
N SER A 68 39.86 33.46 -12.42
CA SER A 68 41.24 33.36 -12.93
C SER A 68 41.46 31.99 -13.56
#